data_AF-A0A916RWE0-F1
#
_entry.id   AF-A0A916RWE0-F1
#
_cell.length_a   1.000
_cell.length_b   1.000
_cell.length_c   1.000
_cell.angle_alpha   90.00
_cell.angle_beta   90.00
_cell.angle_gamma   90.00
#
_symmetry.space_group_name_H-M   'P 1'
#
loop_
_entity.id
_entity.type
_entity.pdbx_description
1 polymer ?
#
loop_
_entity_poly.entity_id
_entity_poly.type
_entity_poly.pdbx_seq_one_letter_code
_entity_poly.pdbx_strand_id
1 'polypeptide(L)'
;MSKINEGNAADQVKFGPEEVRSAFEKSLENAQALSTDFAQKSIAMMREGTEVGLGQFKALASAKSVSELMEVQSSFLRKQIDFATRQAKEFQTLSEKAMSEFTQPMRDVFSTTFKFH
;
A
#
# COMPACT_ATOMS: atom_id res chain seq x y z
N MET A 1 -32.16 47.26 -8.21
CA MET A 1 -31.34 46.80 -7.08
C MET A 1 -31.34 45.29 -7.06
N SER A 2 -30.23 44.68 -7.47
CA SER A 2 -30.02 43.23 -7.46
C SER A 2 -29.77 42.79 -6.02
N LYS A 3 -30.59 41.90 -5.47
CA LYS A 3 -30.28 41.20 -4.21
C LYS A 3 -29.42 39.98 -4.56
N ILE A 4 -28.11 40.19 -4.60
CA ILE A 4 -27.15 39.14 -4.33
C ILE A 4 -26.69 39.38 -2.89
N ASN A 5 -27.10 38.50 -1.96
CA ASN A 5 -26.39 38.24 -0.70
C ASN A 5 -26.97 36.95 -0.08
N GLU A 6 -26.19 35.85 -0.11
CA GLU A 6 -25.55 35.24 1.07
C GLU A 6 -26.55 34.44 1.95
N GLY A 7 -26.43 33.15 2.23
CA GLY A 7 -25.40 32.15 1.98
C GLY A 7 -25.75 30.86 2.75
N ASN A 8 -25.26 29.74 2.25
CA ASN A 8 -24.79 28.58 3.01
C ASN A 8 -25.71 27.94 4.07
N ALA A 9 -26.57 26.98 3.67
CA ALA A 9 -26.98 25.87 4.54
C ALA A 9 -27.70 24.75 3.76
N ALA A 10 -27.29 24.46 2.52
CA ALA A 10 -27.66 23.17 1.93
C ALA A 10 -26.88 22.10 2.72
N ASP A 11 -27.56 21.49 3.69
CA ASP A 11 -27.26 20.21 4.31
C ASP A 11 -25.83 20.02 4.83
N GLN A 12 -25.46 20.76 5.88
CA GLN A 12 -24.38 20.28 6.76
C GLN A 12 -24.90 19.05 7.50
N VAL A 13 -24.66 17.86 6.95
CA VAL A 13 -24.87 16.58 7.64
C VAL A 13 -24.13 16.64 8.98
N LYS A 14 -24.87 16.79 10.08
CA LYS A 14 -24.31 16.78 11.44
C LYS A 14 -24.16 15.33 11.88
N PHE A 15 -22.96 14.78 11.70
CA PHE A 15 -22.59 13.49 12.29
C PHE A 15 -22.65 13.56 13.80
N GLY A 16 -23.17 12.51 14.44
CA GLY A 16 -23.16 12.41 15.89
C GLY A 16 -21.72 12.31 16.42
N PRO A 17 -21.39 12.92 17.58
CA PRO A 17 -20.03 12.87 18.13
C PRO A 17 -19.53 11.43 18.38
N GLU A 18 -20.42 10.49 18.69
CA GLU A 18 -20.09 9.06 18.85
C GLU A 18 -19.75 8.36 17.51
N GLU A 19 -20.41 8.72 16.41
CA GLU A 19 -20.17 8.14 15.08
C GLU A 19 -18.81 8.58 14.53
N VAL A 20 -18.48 9.86 14.73
CA VAL A 20 -17.17 10.43 14.39
C VAL A 20 -16.07 9.79 15.24
N ARG A 21 -16.33 9.60 16.55
CA ARG A 21 -15.38 8.95 17.46
C ARG A 21 -15.11 7.50 17.05
N SER A 22 -16.15 6.73 16.73
CA SER A 22 -16.00 5.34 16.28
C SER A 22 -15.25 5.24 14.95
N ALA A 23 -15.51 6.13 13.99
CA ALA A 23 -14.75 6.18 12.74
C ALA A 23 -13.27 6.48 12.99
N PHE A 24 -12.96 7.36 13.94
CA PHE A 24 -11.59 7.69 14.31
C PHE A 24 -10.87 6.52 14.99
N GLU A 25 -11.52 5.83 15.92
CA GLU A 25 -10.98 4.62 16.56
C GLU A 25 -10.67 3.53 15.52
N LYS A 26 -11.57 3.30 14.56
CA LYS A 26 -11.33 2.37 13.44
C LYS A 26 -10.19 2.81 12.52
N SER A 27 -10.06 4.11 12.23
CA SER A 27 -8.92 4.64 11.48
C SER A 27 -7.58 4.41 12.22
N LEU A 28 -7.56 4.50 13.55
CA LEU A 28 -6.37 4.20 14.35
C LEU A 28 -6.03 2.70 14.33
N GLU A 29 -7.02 1.82 14.49
CA GLU A 29 -6.84 0.37 14.39
C GLU A 29 -6.30 -0.03 13.01
N ASN A 30 -6.88 0.55 11.94
CA ASN A 30 -6.43 0.35 10.56
C ASN A 30 -4.99 0.84 10.35
N ALA A 31 -4.64 2.00 10.91
CA ALA A 31 -3.26 2.51 10.84
C ALA A 31 -2.26 1.57 11.54
N GLN A 32 -2.65 0.97 12.67
CA GLN A 32 -1.82 0.00 13.37
C GLN A 32 -1.63 -1.29 12.56
N ALA A 33 -2.71 -1.82 11.97
CA ALA A 33 -2.64 -2.99 11.08
C ALA A 33 -1.74 -2.73 9.87
N LEU A 34 -1.91 -1.58 9.21
CA LEU A 34 -1.09 -1.18 8.07
C LEU A 34 0.40 -1.09 8.42
N SER A 35 0.74 -0.56 9.59
CA SER A 35 2.13 -0.49 10.04
C SER A 35 2.77 -1.88 10.19
N THR A 36 1.98 -2.87 10.63
CA THR A 36 2.41 -4.26 10.77
C THR A 36 2.62 -4.90 9.39
N ASP A 37 1.70 -4.68 8.46
CA ASP A 37 1.81 -5.18 7.08
C ASP A 37 3.05 -4.60 6.39
N PHE A 38 3.34 -3.31 6.59
CA PHE A 38 4.53 -2.66 6.04
C PHE A 38 5.83 -3.24 6.60
N ALA A 39 5.87 -3.52 7.92
CA ALA A 39 7.01 -4.17 8.56
C ALA A 39 7.22 -5.60 8.02
N GLN A 40 6.15 -6.40 7.93
CA GLN A 40 6.21 -7.74 7.35
C GLN A 40 6.69 -7.74 5.90
N LYS A 41 6.18 -6.81 5.09
CA LYS A 41 6.60 -6.66 3.70
C LYS A 41 8.07 -6.28 3.58
N SER A 42 8.54 -5.38 4.43
CA SER A 42 9.95 -4.99 4.51
C SER A 42 10.85 -6.19 4.85
N ILE A 43 10.44 -7.03 5.80
CA ILE A 43 11.15 -8.26 6.14
C ILE A 43 11.19 -9.24 4.96
N ALA A 44 10.07 -9.41 4.25
CA ALA A 44 10.02 -10.25 3.06
C ALA A 44 10.97 -9.77 1.97
N MET A 45 11.00 -8.45 1.70
CA MET A 45 11.93 -7.84 0.73
C MET A 45 13.40 -8.09 1.11
N MET A 46 13.76 -7.97 2.39
CA MET A 46 15.11 -8.27 2.87
C MET A 46 15.49 -9.75 2.67
N ARG A 47 14.58 -10.68 2.98
CA ARG A 47 14.83 -12.12 2.76
C ARG A 47 15.02 -12.44 1.29
N GLU A 48 14.12 -11.97 0.44
CA GLU A 48 14.14 -12.28 -0.98
C GLU A 48 15.37 -11.65 -1.67
N GLY A 49 15.76 -10.42 -1.28
CA GLY A 49 17.02 -9.81 -1.73
C GLY A 49 18.27 -10.61 -1.33
N THR A 50 18.26 -11.21 -0.13
CA THR A 50 19.34 -12.08 0.34
C THR A 50 19.41 -13.38 -0.47
N GLU A 51 18.27 -14.01 -0.74
CA GLU A 51 18.19 -15.23 -1.54
C GLU A 51 18.67 -15.00 -2.98
N VAL A 52 18.30 -13.86 -3.59
CA VAL A 52 18.76 -13.48 -4.93
C VAL A 52 20.28 -13.25 -4.95
N GLY A 53 20.83 -12.55 -3.95
CA GLY A 53 22.28 -12.31 -3.83
C GLY A 53 23.09 -13.58 -3.60
N LEU A 54 22.67 -14.44 -2.67
CA LEU A 54 23.31 -15.74 -2.43
C LEU A 54 23.21 -16.67 -3.65
N GLY A 55 22.07 -16.63 -4.35
CA GLY A 55 21.87 -17.36 -5.60
C GLY A 55 22.85 -16.94 -6.69
N GLN A 56 23.10 -15.64 -6.84
CA GLN A 56 24.10 -15.12 -7.79
C GLN A 56 25.52 -15.55 -7.41
N PHE A 57 25.90 -15.46 -6.13
CA PHE A 57 27.21 -15.90 -5.66
C PHE A 57 27.45 -17.39 -5.96
N LYS A 58 26.46 -18.24 -5.67
CA LYS A 58 26.53 -19.68 -5.99
C LYS A 58 26.66 -19.92 -7.50
N ALA A 59 25.95 -19.16 -8.32
CA ALA A 59 25.99 -19.28 -9.78
C ALA A 59 27.35 -18.85 -10.35
N LEU A 60 27.92 -17.75 -9.85
CA LEU A 60 29.26 -17.29 -10.22
C LEU A 60 30.35 -18.30 -9.81
N ALA A 61 30.26 -18.85 -8.59
CA ALA A 61 31.21 -19.85 -8.09
C ALA A 61 31.17 -21.19 -8.85
N SER A 62 30.06 -21.47 -9.55
CA SER A 62 29.85 -22.73 -10.27
C SER A 62 30.12 -22.63 -11.77
N ALA A 63 30.29 -21.42 -12.31
CA ALA A 63 30.53 -21.20 -13.73
C ALA A 63 31.94 -21.66 -14.13
N LYS A 64 32.05 -22.45 -15.19
CA LYS A 64 33.29 -23.06 -15.69
C LYS A 64 33.80 -22.40 -16.97
N SER A 65 33.01 -21.52 -17.58
CA SER A 65 33.35 -20.84 -18.83
C SER A 65 32.81 -19.42 -18.91
N VAL A 66 33.37 -18.61 -19.82
CA VAL A 66 32.92 -17.23 -20.08
C VAL A 66 31.48 -17.18 -20.63
N SER A 67 31.07 -18.18 -21.41
CA SER A 67 29.70 -18.29 -21.91
C SER A 67 28.70 -18.52 -20.77
N GLU A 68 29.02 -19.40 -19.82
CA GLU A 68 28.19 -19.63 -18.64
C GLU A 68 28.12 -18.38 -17.74
N LEU A 69 29.21 -17.62 -17.62
CA LEU A 69 29.20 -16.34 -16.88
C LEU A 69 28.26 -15.31 -17.52
N MET A 70 28.24 -15.19 -18.86
CA MET A 70 27.33 -14.31 -19.58
C MET A 70 25.86 -14.70 -19.33
N GLU A 71 25.57 -16.00 -19.32
CA GLU A 71 24.24 -16.52 -19.03
C GLU A 71 23.84 -16.26 -17.57
N VAL A 72 24.75 -16.46 -16.62
CA VAL A 72 24.54 -16.12 -15.20
C VAL A 72 24.21 -14.63 -15.04
N GLN A 73 24.96 -13.74 -15.68
CA GLN A 73 24.71 -12.29 -15.61
C GLN A 73 23.40 -11.88 -16.30
N SER A 74 23.07 -12.47 -17.45
CA SER A 74 21.80 -12.23 -18.13
C SER A 74 20.61 -12.70 -17.29
N SER A 75 20.72 -13.89 -16.67
CA SER A 75 19.69 -14.43 -15.78
C SER A 75 19.51 -13.58 -14.52
N PHE A 76 20.61 -13.02 -13.99
CA PHE A 76 20.57 -12.11 -12.85
C PHE A 76 19.83 -10.82 -13.20
N LEU A 77 20.12 -10.18 -14.34
CA LEU A 77 19.41 -8.98 -14.79
C LEU A 77 17.90 -9.22 -14.92
N ARG A 78 17.49 -10.37 -15.49
CA ARG A 78 16.07 -10.74 -15.57
C ARG A 78 15.44 -10.89 -14.18
N LYS A 79 16.11 -11.59 -13.27
CA LYS A 79 15.64 -11.75 -11.88
C LYS A 79 15.52 -10.41 -11.14
N GLN A 80 16.46 -9.49 -11.36
CA GLN A 80 16.40 -8.15 -10.78
C GLN A 80 15.18 -7.36 -11.29
N ILE A 81 14.86 -7.46 -12.58
CA ILE A 81 13.67 -6.83 -13.17
C ILE A 81 12.39 -7.43 -12.60
N ASP A 82 12.30 -8.77 -12.52
CA ASP A 82 11.13 -9.45 -11.97
C ASP A 82 10.94 -9.14 -10.47
N PHE A 83 12.03 -9.09 -9.70
CA PHE A 83 12.02 -8.72 -8.29
C PHE A 83 11.60 -7.26 -8.08
N ALA A 84 12.12 -6.32 -8.88
CA ALA A 84 11.74 -4.91 -8.81
C ALA A 84 10.27 -4.70 -9.21
N THR A 85 9.82 -5.36 -10.29
CA THR A 85 8.44 -5.25 -10.79
C THR A 85 7.43 -5.82 -9.79
N ARG A 86 7.74 -6.97 -9.17
CA ARG A 86 6.89 -7.54 -8.10
C ARG A 86 6.81 -6.60 -6.90
N GLN A 87 7.95 -6.16 -6.37
CA GLN A 87 7.96 -5.24 -5.23
C GLN A 87 7.21 -3.95 -5.52
N ALA A 88 7.36 -3.37 -6.71
CA ALA A 88 6.64 -2.16 -7.10
C ALA A 88 5.12 -2.36 -7.09
N LYS A 89 4.63 -3.48 -7.64
CA LYS A 89 3.20 -3.82 -7.62
C LYS A 89 2.70 -4.05 -6.19
N GLU A 90 3.46 -4.75 -5.37
CA GLU A 90 3.07 -5.01 -3.99
C GLU A 90 3.06 -3.73 -3.14
N PHE A 91 4.00 -2.82 -3.38
CA PHE A 91 4.02 -1.52 -2.74
C PHE A 91 2.84 -0.63 -3.20
N GLN A 92 2.49 -0.68 -4.48
CA GLN A 92 1.29 -0.04 -5.00
C GLN A 92 0.03 -0.59 -4.31
N THR A 93 -0.14 -1.91 -4.24
CA THR A 93 -1.27 -2.54 -3.57
C THR A 93 -1.34 -2.15 -2.09
N LEU A 94 -0.20 -2.13 -1.39
CA LEU A 94 -0.15 -1.71 0.01
C LEU A 94 -0.53 -0.23 0.20
N SER A 95 -0.13 0.63 -0.74
CA SER A 95 -0.48 2.06 -0.74
C SER A 95 -1.97 2.30 -1.04
N GLU A 96 -2.54 1.56 -1.97
CA GLU A 96 -3.98 1.59 -2.27
C GLU A 96 -4.80 1.11 -1.07
N LYS A 97 -4.35 0.01 -0.43
CA LYS A 97 -4.94 -0.51 0.80
C LYS A 97 -4.87 0.53 1.92
N ALA A 98 -3.70 1.14 2.15
CA ALA A 98 -3.52 2.19 3.13
C ALA A 98 -4.52 3.34 2.96
N MET A 99 -4.66 3.83 1.73
CA MET A 99 -5.58 4.93 1.43
C MET A 99 -7.04 4.51 1.60
N SER A 100 -7.41 3.30 1.19
CA SER A 100 -8.75 2.76 1.38
C SER A 100 -9.09 2.62 2.86
N GLU A 101 -8.24 1.94 3.64
CA GLU A 101 -8.46 1.69 5.07
C GLU A 101 -8.47 2.97 5.90
N PHE A 102 -7.73 4.00 5.48
CA PHE A 102 -7.75 5.31 6.13
C PHE A 102 -9.04 6.10 5.86
N THR A 103 -9.56 6.04 4.62
CA THR A 103 -10.68 6.89 4.18
C THR A 103 -12.05 6.21 4.26
N GLN A 104 -12.10 4.88 4.25
CA GLN A 104 -13.35 4.10 4.32
C GLN A 104 -14.18 4.37 5.58
N PRO A 105 -13.62 4.38 6.81
CA PRO A 105 -14.44 4.56 8.02
C PRO A 105 -15.26 5.84 8.00
N MET A 106 -14.68 6.92 7.47
CA MET A 106 -15.41 8.18 7.26
C MET A 106 -16.47 8.03 6.17
N ARG A 107 -16.13 7.49 4.99
CA ARG A 107 -17.10 7.27 3.90
C ARG A 107 -18.29 6.42 4.33
N ASP A 108 -18.08 5.40 5.16
CA ASP A 108 -19.12 4.51 5.65
C ASP A 108 -20.11 5.27 6.55
N VAL A 109 -19.60 6.14 7.43
CA VAL A 109 -20.43 7.04 8.25
C VAL A 109 -21.28 7.96 7.36
N PHE A 110 -20.69 8.61 6.35
CA PHE A 110 -21.44 9.43 5.38
C PHE A 110 -22.53 8.62 4.67
N SER A 111 -22.19 7.44 4.14
CA SER A 111 -23.12 6.62 3.35
C SER A 111 -24.27 6.03 4.17
N THR A 112 -24.02 5.74 5.45
CA THR A 112 -25.04 5.23 6.38
C THR A 112 -26.07 6.30 6.67
N THR A 113 -25.65 7.54 6.95
CA THR A 113 -26.56 8.67 7.20
C THR A 113 -27.48 8.96 6.01
N PHE A 114 -26.98 8.87 4.77
CA PHE A 114 -27.80 9.07 3.57
C PHE A 114 -28.74 7.91 3.23
N LYS A 115 -28.52 6.70 3.79
CA LYS A 115 -29.42 5.55 3.59
C LYS A 115 -30.59 5.53 4.58
N PHE A 116 -30.49 6.30 5.67
CA PHE A 116 -31.53 6.40 6.70
C PHE A 116 -32.39 7.68 6.59
N HIS A 117 -32.24 8.46 5.51
CA HIS A 117 -33.12 9.55 5.09
C HIS A 117 -33.75 9.22 3.74
#